data_AF-A0A1V4X4V2-F1
#
_entry.id   AF-A0A1V4X4V2-F1
#
_cell.length_a   1.000
_cell.length_b   1.000
_cell.length_c   1.000
_cell.angle_alpha   90.00
_cell.angle_beta   90.00
_cell.angle_gamma   90.00
#
_symmetry.space_group_name_H-M   'P 1'
#
loop_
_entity.id
_entity.type
_entity.pdbx_description
1 polymer ?
#
loop_
_entity_poly.entity_id
_entity_poly.type
_entity_poly.pdbx_seq_one_letter_code
_entity_poly.pdbx_strand_id
1 'polypeptide(L)'
;MRKFIFIFIALFVLVSCSSKTPKKAENPVDLYVAGVNLMNTKKYDKAVDKFKAIREQYPFDPMALVAAVKLGDTYFLKKDYVLAAGTYEDYFKAHPDEENIPYVLFRLGECYEKLSPSIDRDQANTVKGIERITYLRNRYPTSSYAKESEARLKRFIQKLADRELYVGEFYVRTAQYNACVIRIEGMLQRYPESKNMDKALFYLVTAHRELGNQDKSDEYLQRLRREYPKSIYSRSTIRQRKTLKMVREEERKVTSPGTAAVSESRAAAAGPARVSPWATGVPVASATTSTAPAAETTAQTPQYAERKKKEIDLRPPEPGPVAQASPEPVKVAAVETARPADTPAAVTSKTKEEGGKPLEDTSKAKGTDKALGFLDRKKPIDIVSDTMEGFDKEKYVFFKGSVVARQDDLYIYSDTMEAFMSADTNEIEKANAKGNVRIIKQNRTATCKEAFFDNLKSEIILKGNAVVTSGKDKVEGDVVTYYVNEDRAVVTAEKSKKAKVTIYPQKN
;
A
#
# COMPACT_ATOMS: atom_id res chain seq x y z
N MET A 1 -63.20 -36.74 20.45
CA MET A 1 -62.22 -35.62 20.43
C MET A 1 -60.76 -36.06 20.56
N ARG A 2 -60.27 -36.61 21.69
CA ARG A 2 -58.82 -36.98 21.90
C ARG A 2 -58.09 -37.61 20.70
N LYS A 3 -58.68 -38.57 19.98
CA LYS A 3 -58.05 -39.19 18.79
C LYS A 3 -57.80 -38.23 17.62
N PHE A 4 -58.65 -37.22 17.41
CA PHE A 4 -58.45 -36.20 16.36
C PHE A 4 -57.32 -35.21 16.68
N ILE A 5 -57.06 -34.94 17.96
CA ILE A 5 -55.95 -34.07 18.40
C ILE A 5 -54.60 -34.68 18.01
N PHE A 6 -54.43 -36.00 18.20
CA PHE A 6 -53.22 -36.71 17.76
C PHE A 6 -53.04 -36.69 16.23
N ILE A 7 -54.13 -36.80 15.46
CA ILE A 7 -54.08 -36.70 13.98
C ILE A 7 -53.66 -35.29 13.54
N PHE A 8 -54.18 -34.23 14.18
CA PHE A 8 -53.79 -32.85 13.87
C PHE A 8 -52.32 -32.55 14.23
N ILE A 9 -51.84 -33.07 15.36
CA ILE A 9 -50.42 -32.94 15.76
C ILE A 9 -49.51 -33.69 14.78
N ALA A 10 -49.87 -34.91 14.37
CA ALA A 10 -49.11 -35.68 13.40
C ALA A 10 -49.03 -34.99 12.03
N LEU A 11 -50.12 -34.34 11.59
CA LEU A 11 -50.16 -33.59 10.34
C LEU A 11 -49.23 -32.36 10.37
N PHE A 12 -49.08 -31.70 11.52
CA PHE A 12 -48.23 -30.52 11.67
C PHE A 12 -46.72 -30.83 11.59
N VAL A 13 -46.30 -32.04 11.97
CA VAL A 13 -44.89 -32.48 11.91
C VAL A 13 -44.39 -32.62 10.46
N LEU A 14 -45.28 -33.01 9.53
CA LEU A 14 -44.91 -33.29 8.12
C LEU A 14 -44.62 -32.02 7.29
N VAL A 15 -44.93 -30.83 7.78
CA VAL A 15 -44.71 -29.55 7.06
C VAL A 15 -43.28 -29.01 7.28
N SER A 16 -42.51 -29.55 8.24
CA SER A 16 -41.21 -28.98 8.65
C SER A 16 -40.06 -29.22 7.66
N CYS A 17 -40.21 -30.07 6.65
CA CYS A 17 -39.19 -30.34 5.63
C CYS A 17 -39.28 -29.38 4.43
N SER A 18 -39.07 -28.09 4.65
CA SER A 18 -38.73 -27.16 3.57
C SER A 18 -37.33 -27.48 3.06
N SER A 19 -37.25 -28.33 2.03
CA SER A 19 -36.00 -28.70 1.38
C SER A 19 -35.41 -27.50 0.64
N LYS A 20 -34.48 -26.79 1.30
CA LYS A 20 -33.59 -25.85 0.62
C LYS A 20 -32.89 -26.61 -0.51
N THR A 21 -33.25 -26.29 -1.75
CA THR A 21 -32.57 -26.85 -2.92
C THR A 21 -31.07 -26.57 -2.79
N PRO A 22 -30.19 -27.55 -3.10
CA PRO A 22 -28.77 -27.31 -3.05
C PRO A 22 -28.46 -26.18 -4.04
N LYS A 23 -27.95 -25.05 -3.53
CA LYS A 23 -27.45 -23.99 -4.41
C LYS A 23 -26.41 -24.63 -5.33
N LYS A 24 -26.66 -24.58 -6.64
CA LYS A 24 -25.64 -24.85 -7.66
C LYS A 24 -24.39 -24.06 -7.26
N ALA A 25 -23.25 -24.72 -7.16
CA ALA A 25 -21.99 -24.05 -6.84
C ALA A 25 -21.76 -22.96 -7.90
N GLU A 26 -21.76 -21.71 -7.46
CA GLU A 26 -21.55 -20.54 -8.32
C GLU A 26 -20.04 -20.49 -8.65
N ASN A 27 -19.68 -20.41 -9.94
CA ASN A 27 -18.28 -20.39 -10.37
C ASN A 27 -17.55 -19.21 -9.68
N PRO A 28 -16.29 -19.33 -9.21
CA PRO A 28 -15.54 -18.18 -8.70
C PRO A 28 -15.51 -16.99 -9.68
N VAL A 29 -15.59 -17.22 -11.00
CA VAL A 29 -15.78 -16.17 -12.01
C VAL A 29 -17.16 -15.51 -11.89
N ASP A 30 -18.25 -16.28 -11.87
CA ASP A 30 -19.63 -15.76 -11.71
C ASP A 30 -19.77 -14.94 -10.41
N LEU A 31 -19.20 -15.45 -9.31
CA LEU A 31 -19.15 -14.78 -8.01
C LEU A 31 -18.40 -13.45 -8.10
N TYR A 32 -17.28 -13.40 -8.82
CA TYR A 32 -16.47 -12.20 -9.02
C TYR A 32 -17.20 -11.16 -9.87
N VAL A 33 -17.79 -11.57 -11.01
CA VAL A 33 -18.66 -10.74 -11.87
C VAL A 33 -19.84 -10.18 -11.07
N ALA A 34 -20.50 -11.00 -10.27
CA ALA A 34 -21.60 -10.55 -9.41
C ALA A 34 -21.11 -9.55 -8.35
N GLY A 35 -19.95 -9.78 -7.74
CA GLY A 35 -19.30 -8.86 -6.80
C GLY A 35 -19.00 -7.50 -7.41
N VAL A 36 -18.36 -7.46 -8.60
CA VAL A 36 -18.04 -6.22 -9.33
C VAL A 36 -19.31 -5.46 -9.72
N ASN A 37 -20.33 -6.15 -10.24
CA ASN A 37 -21.62 -5.52 -10.57
C ASN A 37 -22.35 -4.96 -9.34
N LEU A 38 -22.26 -5.63 -8.19
CA LEU A 38 -22.80 -5.13 -6.92
C LEU A 38 -21.99 -3.93 -6.39
N MET A 39 -20.66 -3.93 -6.54
CA MET A 39 -19.78 -2.81 -6.20
C MET A 39 -20.07 -1.58 -7.06
N ASN A 40 -20.17 -1.75 -8.38
CA ASN A 40 -20.49 -0.69 -9.34
C ASN A 40 -21.89 -0.10 -9.10
N THR A 41 -22.88 -0.95 -8.74
CA THR A 41 -24.22 -0.49 -8.30
C THR A 41 -24.28 -0.04 -6.83
N LYS A 42 -23.12 0.18 -6.17
CA LYS A 42 -22.95 0.70 -4.81
C LYS A 42 -23.59 -0.15 -3.69
N LYS A 43 -23.92 -1.41 -3.98
CA LYS A 43 -24.49 -2.39 -3.04
C LYS A 43 -23.36 -3.11 -2.28
N TYR A 44 -22.50 -2.31 -1.65
CA TYR A 44 -21.19 -2.75 -1.15
C TYR A 44 -21.23 -3.96 -0.21
N ASP A 45 -22.22 -4.07 0.68
CA ASP A 45 -22.34 -5.23 1.58
C ASP A 45 -22.54 -6.54 0.80
N LYS A 46 -23.40 -6.54 -0.23
CA LYS A 46 -23.62 -7.72 -1.08
C LYS A 46 -22.39 -8.04 -1.95
N ALA A 47 -21.61 -7.03 -2.31
CA ALA A 47 -20.33 -7.22 -3.00
C ALA A 47 -19.27 -7.84 -2.07
N VAL A 48 -19.18 -7.36 -0.81
CA VAL A 48 -18.36 -7.96 0.25
C VAL A 48 -18.70 -9.44 0.44
N ASP A 49 -20.00 -9.79 0.51
CA ASP A 49 -20.44 -11.18 0.64
C ASP A 49 -19.98 -12.05 -0.54
N LYS A 50 -20.06 -11.55 -1.78
CA LYS A 50 -19.58 -12.25 -2.98
C LYS A 50 -18.06 -12.44 -2.98
N PHE A 51 -17.28 -11.39 -2.69
CA PHE A 51 -15.81 -11.51 -2.67
C PHE A 51 -15.30 -12.37 -1.50
N LYS A 52 -16.00 -12.39 -0.35
CA LYS A 52 -15.74 -13.34 0.74
C LYS A 52 -16.02 -14.78 0.32
N ALA A 53 -17.18 -15.04 -0.30
CA ALA A 53 -17.55 -16.38 -0.74
C ALA A 53 -16.49 -17.01 -1.66
N ILE A 54 -15.85 -16.25 -2.55
CA ILE A 54 -14.73 -16.73 -3.38
C ILE A 54 -13.55 -17.19 -2.50
N ARG A 55 -13.12 -16.35 -1.54
CA ARG A 55 -11.98 -16.65 -0.66
C ARG A 55 -12.25 -17.83 0.29
N GLU A 56 -13.49 -18.04 0.67
CA GLU A 56 -13.92 -19.09 1.60
C GLU A 56 -14.18 -20.43 0.89
N GLN A 57 -14.76 -20.41 -0.31
CA GLN A 57 -15.16 -21.62 -1.06
C GLN A 57 -14.08 -22.08 -2.04
N TYR A 58 -13.22 -21.18 -2.51
CA TYR A 58 -12.17 -21.45 -3.49
C TYR A 58 -10.78 -20.91 -3.05
N PRO A 59 -10.25 -21.24 -1.85
CA PRO A 59 -9.06 -20.57 -1.30
C PRO A 59 -7.77 -20.71 -2.13
N PHE A 60 -7.71 -21.72 -3.01
CA PHE A 60 -6.57 -22.02 -3.88
C PHE A 60 -6.80 -21.64 -5.35
N ASP A 61 -7.99 -21.14 -5.72
CA ASP A 61 -8.26 -20.65 -7.08
C ASP A 61 -7.58 -19.28 -7.27
N PRO A 62 -6.89 -19.02 -8.39
CA PRO A 62 -6.27 -17.72 -8.68
C PRO A 62 -7.22 -16.51 -8.52
N MET A 63 -8.53 -16.68 -8.71
CA MET A 63 -9.54 -15.65 -8.50
C MET A 63 -9.65 -15.20 -7.03
N ALA A 64 -9.29 -16.04 -6.05
CA ALA A 64 -9.31 -15.67 -4.63
C ALA A 64 -8.33 -14.53 -4.30
N LEU A 65 -7.20 -14.44 -5.03
CA LEU A 65 -6.26 -13.33 -4.90
C LEU A 65 -6.86 -12.02 -5.41
N VAL A 66 -7.49 -12.03 -6.59
CA VAL A 66 -8.11 -10.83 -7.16
C VAL A 66 -9.35 -10.41 -6.35
N ALA A 67 -10.14 -11.37 -5.90
CA ALA A 67 -11.27 -11.14 -4.99
C ALA A 67 -10.82 -10.54 -3.64
N ALA A 68 -9.64 -10.91 -3.11
CA ALA A 68 -9.10 -10.29 -1.89
C ALA A 68 -8.73 -8.80 -2.10
N VAL A 69 -8.20 -8.43 -3.26
CA VAL A 69 -7.96 -7.02 -3.61
C VAL A 69 -9.29 -6.26 -3.78
N LYS A 70 -10.23 -6.79 -4.58
CA LYS A 70 -11.56 -6.18 -4.77
C LYS A 70 -12.40 -6.10 -3.49
N LEU A 71 -12.20 -7.01 -2.53
CA LEU A 71 -12.79 -6.92 -1.20
C LEU A 71 -12.27 -5.69 -0.43
N GLY A 72 -10.96 -5.42 -0.50
CA GLY A 72 -10.36 -4.19 0.03
C GLY A 72 -10.89 -2.93 -0.67
N ASP A 73 -11.02 -2.97 -2.00
CA ASP A 73 -11.61 -1.89 -2.80
C ASP A 73 -13.04 -1.59 -2.35
N THR A 74 -13.84 -2.64 -2.18
CA THR A 74 -15.25 -2.54 -1.78
C THR A 74 -15.39 -1.92 -0.39
N TYR A 75 -14.58 -2.33 0.59
CA TYR A 75 -14.57 -1.69 1.92
C TYR A 75 -14.16 -0.21 1.84
N PHE A 76 -13.16 0.13 1.01
CA PHE A 76 -12.73 1.52 0.83
C PHE A 76 -13.83 2.39 0.18
N LEU A 77 -14.54 1.87 -0.82
CA LEU A 77 -15.67 2.54 -1.47
C LEU A 77 -16.88 2.69 -0.53
N LYS A 78 -17.10 1.71 0.35
CA LYS A 78 -18.04 1.78 1.49
C LYS A 78 -17.61 2.81 2.55
N LYS A 79 -16.36 3.33 2.49
CA LYS A 79 -15.68 4.18 3.48
C LYS A 79 -15.35 3.48 4.79
N ASP A 80 -15.39 2.14 4.82
CA ASP A 80 -14.89 1.35 5.93
C ASP A 80 -13.36 1.21 5.80
N TYR A 81 -12.67 2.30 6.09
CA TYR A 81 -11.22 2.37 5.93
C TYR A 81 -10.47 1.44 6.90
N VAL A 82 -11.11 1.01 7.99
CA VAL A 82 -10.55 0.05 8.96
C VAL A 82 -10.53 -1.36 8.37
N LEU A 83 -11.68 -1.85 7.86
CA LEU A 83 -11.73 -3.15 7.20
C LEU A 83 -10.97 -3.17 5.87
N ALA A 84 -10.95 -2.05 5.14
CA ALA A 84 -10.11 -1.90 3.94
C ALA A 84 -8.62 -2.04 4.29
N ALA A 85 -8.12 -1.26 5.26
CA ALA A 85 -6.73 -1.35 5.70
C ALA A 85 -6.37 -2.76 6.20
N GLY A 86 -7.23 -3.39 7.00
CA GLY A 86 -7.02 -4.77 7.45
C GLY A 86 -6.91 -5.76 6.29
N THR A 87 -7.83 -5.69 5.33
CA THR A 87 -7.85 -6.60 4.16
C THR A 87 -6.59 -6.45 3.31
N TYR A 88 -6.14 -5.23 3.03
CA TYR A 88 -4.91 -4.97 2.29
C TYR A 88 -3.65 -5.34 3.09
N GLU A 89 -3.63 -5.10 4.40
CA GLU A 89 -2.53 -5.49 5.29
C GLU A 89 -2.32 -7.01 5.28
N ASP A 90 -3.40 -7.78 5.36
CA ASP A 90 -3.33 -9.23 5.41
C ASP A 90 -2.98 -9.83 4.05
N TYR A 91 -3.46 -9.24 2.94
CA TYR A 91 -2.99 -9.58 1.59
C TYR A 91 -1.49 -9.33 1.42
N PHE A 92 -1.00 -8.16 1.86
CA PHE A 92 0.42 -7.80 1.77
C PHE A 92 1.32 -8.75 2.58
N LYS A 93 0.87 -9.18 3.77
CA LYS A 93 1.61 -10.16 4.60
C LYS A 93 1.63 -11.56 4.00
N ALA A 94 0.51 -11.98 3.39
CA ALA A 94 0.36 -13.33 2.84
C ALA A 94 1.03 -13.51 1.47
N HIS A 95 1.08 -12.45 0.65
CA HIS A 95 1.52 -12.50 -0.75
C HIS A 95 2.52 -11.38 -1.11
N PRO A 96 3.64 -11.19 -0.37
CA PRO A 96 4.50 -10.01 -0.49
C PRO A 96 5.22 -9.84 -1.86
N ASP A 97 5.38 -10.92 -2.63
CA ASP A 97 6.01 -10.92 -3.96
C ASP A 97 5.00 -10.96 -5.13
N GLU A 98 3.71 -10.78 -4.84
CA GLU A 98 2.62 -10.74 -5.85
C GLU A 98 2.62 -9.40 -6.63
N GLU A 99 2.26 -9.44 -7.92
CA GLU A 99 2.43 -8.33 -8.87
C GLU A 99 1.56 -7.11 -8.51
N ASN A 100 0.42 -7.33 -7.86
CA ASN A 100 -0.48 -6.28 -7.39
C ASN A 100 -0.01 -5.56 -6.10
N ILE A 101 1.10 -5.97 -5.48
CA ILE A 101 1.57 -5.39 -4.21
C ILE A 101 1.83 -3.86 -4.28
N PRO A 102 2.37 -3.27 -5.38
CA PRO A 102 2.51 -1.82 -5.50
C PRO A 102 1.17 -1.06 -5.40
N TYR A 103 0.10 -1.62 -5.98
CA TYR A 103 -1.26 -1.08 -5.86
C TYR A 103 -1.78 -1.21 -4.42
N VAL A 104 -1.65 -2.39 -3.82
CA VAL A 104 -2.11 -2.66 -2.44
C VAL A 104 -1.43 -1.73 -1.44
N LEU A 105 -0.12 -1.47 -1.58
CA LEU A 105 0.62 -0.51 -0.76
C LEU A 105 0.16 0.94 -0.95
N PHE A 106 -0.18 1.33 -2.19
CA PHE A 106 -0.76 2.63 -2.48
C PHE A 106 -2.13 2.79 -1.81
N ARG A 107 -3.02 1.79 -1.93
CA ARG A 107 -4.34 1.80 -1.30
C ARG A 107 -4.27 1.74 0.24
N LEU A 108 -3.25 1.06 0.81
CA LEU A 108 -2.92 1.18 2.24
C LEU A 108 -2.57 2.62 2.62
N GLY A 109 -1.73 3.28 1.82
CA GLY A 109 -1.41 4.70 1.98
C GLY A 109 -2.66 5.59 1.99
N GLU A 110 -3.63 5.32 1.11
CA GLU A 110 -4.92 6.01 1.11
C GLU A 110 -5.77 5.72 2.35
N CYS A 111 -5.89 4.45 2.75
CA CYS A 111 -6.63 4.07 3.95
C CYS A 111 -6.06 4.78 5.18
N TYR A 112 -4.75 4.76 5.34
CA TYR A 112 -4.06 5.46 6.43
C TYR A 112 -4.16 6.98 6.32
N GLU A 113 -4.30 7.56 5.12
CA GLU A 113 -4.58 8.99 4.95
C GLU A 113 -5.99 9.35 5.45
N LYS A 114 -7.00 8.50 5.21
CA LYS A 114 -8.36 8.69 5.75
C LYS A 114 -8.48 8.37 7.25
N LEU A 115 -7.67 7.44 7.76
CA LEU A 115 -7.62 7.05 9.17
C LEU A 115 -6.68 7.91 10.04
N SER A 116 -5.96 8.86 9.46
CA SER A 116 -4.99 9.72 10.15
C SER A 116 -5.69 10.89 10.86
N PRO A 117 -5.78 10.91 12.20
CA PRO A 117 -6.58 11.89 12.95
C PRO A 117 -5.93 13.28 12.98
N SER A 118 -6.61 14.26 13.57
CA SER A 118 -6.07 15.61 13.80
C SER A 118 -4.75 15.60 14.62
N ILE A 119 -3.91 16.63 14.45
CA ILE A 119 -2.51 16.64 14.91
C ILE A 119 -2.33 16.52 16.43
N ASP A 120 -3.36 16.86 17.21
CA ASP A 120 -3.45 16.72 18.67
C ASP A 120 -3.50 15.25 19.12
N ARG A 121 -4.07 14.35 18.31
CA ARG A 121 -4.30 12.94 18.65
C ARG A 121 -3.10 12.06 18.30
N ASP A 122 -3.09 10.82 18.81
CA ASP A 122 -2.05 9.85 18.45
C ASP A 122 -2.02 9.60 16.93
N GLN A 123 -0.80 9.50 16.40
CA GLN A 123 -0.51 9.48 14.96
C GLN A 123 -0.14 8.09 14.46
N ALA A 124 -0.49 7.01 15.16
CA ALA A 124 -0.16 5.63 14.76
C ALA A 124 -0.57 5.29 13.31
N ASN A 125 -1.73 5.74 12.84
CA ASN A 125 -2.15 5.55 11.46
C ASN A 125 -1.31 6.37 10.47
N THR A 126 -0.93 7.60 10.83
CA THR A 126 -0.01 8.45 10.05
C THR A 126 1.35 7.77 9.88
N VAL A 127 1.87 7.15 10.95
CA VAL A 127 3.13 6.39 10.93
C VAL A 127 3.02 5.15 10.03
N LYS A 128 1.94 4.35 10.13
CA LYS A 128 1.70 3.21 9.21
C LYS A 128 1.59 3.65 7.75
N GLY A 129 0.97 4.80 7.48
CA GLY A 129 0.92 5.39 6.14
C GLY A 129 2.31 5.73 5.59
N ILE A 130 3.20 6.26 6.43
CA ILE A 130 4.61 6.48 6.10
C ILE A 130 5.34 5.16 5.85
N GLU A 131 5.18 4.16 6.72
CA GLU A 131 5.82 2.84 6.58
C GLU A 131 5.51 2.21 5.20
N ARG A 132 4.24 2.18 4.80
CA ARG A 132 3.81 1.51 3.55
C ARG A 132 4.19 2.29 2.30
N ILE A 133 4.12 3.61 2.32
CA ILE A 133 4.57 4.42 1.17
C ILE A 133 6.10 4.42 1.06
N THR A 134 6.84 4.42 2.17
CA THR A 134 8.30 4.27 2.15
C THR A 134 8.71 2.88 1.65
N TYR A 135 8.01 1.81 2.03
CA TYR A 135 8.22 0.48 1.44
C TYR A 135 7.94 0.49 -0.07
N LEU A 136 6.81 1.05 -0.51
CA LEU A 136 6.46 1.19 -1.93
C LEU A 136 7.54 1.93 -2.73
N ARG A 137 7.96 3.10 -2.24
CA ARG A 137 9.02 3.93 -2.83
C ARG A 137 10.35 3.17 -2.94
N ASN A 138 10.76 2.49 -1.88
CA ASN A 138 12.07 1.85 -1.81
C ASN A 138 12.13 0.49 -2.54
N ARG A 139 11.04 -0.30 -2.54
CA ARG A 139 10.98 -1.64 -3.16
C ARG A 139 10.54 -1.61 -4.63
N TYR A 140 9.68 -0.66 -5.03
CA TYR A 140 9.14 -0.55 -6.39
C TYR A 140 9.27 0.87 -6.98
N PRO A 141 10.48 1.48 -6.99
CA PRO A 141 10.69 2.89 -7.40
C PRO A 141 10.29 3.20 -8.86
N THR A 142 10.20 2.18 -9.72
CA THR A 142 9.75 2.31 -11.11
C THR A 142 8.24 2.36 -11.28
N SER A 143 7.45 2.03 -10.25
CA SER A 143 5.99 1.99 -10.30
C SER A 143 5.38 3.39 -10.40
N SER A 144 4.28 3.51 -11.16
CA SER A 144 3.42 4.70 -11.18
C SER A 144 2.93 5.08 -9.77
N TYR A 145 2.48 4.08 -9.02
CA TYR A 145 1.96 4.22 -7.65
C TYR A 145 2.99 4.77 -6.65
N ALA A 146 4.28 4.47 -6.86
CA ALA A 146 5.36 5.02 -6.02
C ALA A 146 5.50 6.53 -6.21
N LYS A 147 5.50 7.00 -7.48
CA LYS A 147 5.58 8.43 -7.84
C LYS A 147 4.35 9.18 -7.36
N GLU A 148 3.15 8.64 -7.58
CA GLU A 148 1.90 9.26 -7.12
C GLU A 148 1.84 9.39 -5.60
N SER A 149 2.41 8.42 -4.87
CA SER A 149 2.44 8.43 -3.41
C SER A 149 3.44 9.41 -2.79
N GLU A 150 4.39 9.99 -3.54
CA GLU A 150 5.36 10.94 -2.99
C GLU A 150 4.69 12.15 -2.32
N ALA A 151 3.67 12.72 -2.96
CA ALA A 151 2.94 13.85 -2.41
C ALA A 151 2.21 13.47 -1.11
N ARG A 152 1.75 12.22 -0.98
CA ARG A 152 1.10 11.66 0.21
C ARG A 152 2.11 11.41 1.34
N LEU A 153 3.30 10.89 1.02
CA LEU A 153 4.42 10.75 1.98
C LEU A 153 4.83 12.12 2.53
N LYS A 154 5.02 13.11 1.66
CA LYS A 154 5.36 14.50 2.03
C LYS A 154 4.27 15.12 2.94
N ARG A 155 2.98 14.87 2.69
CA ARG A 155 1.88 15.27 3.59
C ARG A 155 1.95 14.59 4.97
N PHE A 156 2.21 13.29 5.04
CA PHE A 156 2.32 12.60 6.32
C PHE A 156 3.52 13.08 7.15
N ILE A 157 4.69 13.25 6.52
CA ILE A 157 5.90 13.75 7.20
C ILE A 157 5.67 15.18 7.72
N GLN A 158 5.08 16.06 6.90
CA GLN A 158 4.68 17.40 7.35
C GLN A 158 3.73 17.35 8.55
N LYS A 159 2.73 16.46 8.54
CA LYS A 159 1.75 16.32 9.63
C LYS A 159 2.37 15.87 10.96
N LEU A 160 3.43 15.06 10.91
CA LEU A 160 4.21 14.73 12.12
C LEU A 160 5.04 15.92 12.59
N ALA A 161 5.69 16.66 11.68
CA ALA A 161 6.46 17.86 12.01
C ALA A 161 5.57 18.97 12.62
N ASP A 162 4.39 19.21 12.05
CA ASP A 162 3.40 20.17 12.56
C ASP A 162 2.90 19.78 13.96
N ARG A 163 2.79 18.49 14.28
CA ARG A 163 2.49 18.01 15.64
C ARG A 163 3.60 18.35 16.63
N GLU A 164 4.87 18.14 16.27
CA GLU A 164 5.98 18.50 17.16
C GLU A 164 6.08 20.01 17.38
N LEU A 165 5.82 20.80 16.33
CA LEU A 165 5.76 22.27 16.41
C LEU A 165 4.59 22.76 17.29
N TYR A 166 3.42 22.14 17.18
CA TYR A 166 2.25 22.42 18.02
C TYR A 166 2.53 22.14 19.51
N VAL A 167 3.19 21.02 19.81
CA VAL A 167 3.59 20.67 21.18
C VAL A 167 4.68 21.61 21.71
N GLY A 168 5.65 22.00 20.87
CA GLY A 168 6.66 23.01 21.23
C GLY A 168 6.06 24.39 21.53
N GLU A 169 5.10 24.85 20.70
CA GLU A 169 4.36 26.10 20.94
C GLU A 169 3.62 26.08 22.30
N PHE A 170 2.99 24.96 22.64
CA PHE A 170 2.38 24.77 23.96
C PHE A 170 3.42 24.92 25.08
N TYR A 171 4.59 24.27 24.97
CA TYR A 171 5.65 24.38 25.98
C TYR A 171 6.25 25.79 26.10
N VAL A 172 6.40 26.55 25.01
CA VAL A 172 6.79 27.97 25.09
C VAL A 172 5.72 28.79 25.83
N ARG A 173 4.44 28.59 25.51
CA ARG A 173 3.32 29.29 26.16
C ARG A 173 3.20 28.97 27.65
N THR A 174 3.53 27.75 28.07
CA THR A 174 3.51 27.33 29.48
C THR A 174 4.87 27.49 30.19
N ALA A 175 5.83 28.20 29.58
CA ALA A 175 7.19 28.43 30.10
C ALA A 175 8.01 27.15 30.41
N GLN A 176 7.66 26.00 29.81
CA GLN A 176 8.37 24.73 29.95
C GLN A 176 9.53 24.63 28.95
N TYR A 177 10.45 25.59 29.01
CA TYR A 177 11.44 25.84 27.95
C TYR A 177 12.36 24.63 27.66
N ASN A 178 12.77 23.86 28.68
CA ASN A 178 13.55 22.63 28.48
C ASN A 178 12.79 21.58 27.63
N ALA A 179 11.49 21.43 27.86
CA ALA A 179 10.65 20.50 27.09
C ALA A 179 10.46 21.00 25.65
N CYS A 180 10.35 22.32 25.44
CA CYS A 180 10.33 22.92 24.10
C CYS A 180 11.63 22.63 23.33
N VAL A 181 12.81 22.81 23.96
CA VAL A 181 14.11 22.59 23.32
C VAL A 181 14.20 21.14 22.81
N ILE A 182 13.98 20.16 23.69
CA ILE A 182 14.00 18.73 23.33
C ILE A 182 13.01 18.41 22.21
N ARG A 183 11.78 18.95 22.27
CA ARG A 183 10.73 18.67 21.27
C ARG A 183 11.09 19.22 19.89
N ILE A 184 11.62 20.44 19.84
CA ILE A 184 11.89 21.16 18.59
C ILE A 184 13.26 20.81 17.99
N GLU A 185 14.31 20.60 18.79
CA GLU A 185 15.57 20.03 18.30
C GLU A 185 15.30 18.65 17.66
N GLY A 186 14.49 17.81 18.33
CA GLY A 186 14.03 16.53 17.79
C GLY A 186 13.11 16.65 16.56
N MET A 187 12.46 17.79 16.33
CA MET A 187 11.71 18.06 15.08
C MET A 187 12.67 18.40 13.93
N LEU A 188 13.64 19.29 14.18
CA LEU A 188 14.65 19.71 13.19
C LEU A 188 15.51 18.53 12.72
N GLN A 189 15.82 17.58 13.62
CA GLN A 189 16.59 16.38 13.30
C GLN A 189 15.80 15.35 12.48
N ARG A 190 14.55 15.05 12.85
CA ARG A 190 13.75 13.99 12.19
C ARG A 190 13.03 14.43 10.92
N TYR A 191 12.72 15.73 10.79
CA TYR A 191 11.88 16.25 9.70
C TYR A 191 12.49 17.47 8.97
N PRO A 192 13.79 17.48 8.60
CA PRO A 192 14.53 18.68 8.18
C PRO A 192 13.95 19.41 6.95
N GLU A 193 13.27 18.71 6.05
CA GLU A 193 12.63 19.29 4.85
C GLU A 193 11.20 19.83 5.08
N SER A 194 10.69 19.77 6.32
CA SER A 194 9.33 20.22 6.62
C SER A 194 9.18 21.75 6.58
N LYS A 195 7.94 22.22 6.45
CA LYS A 195 7.56 23.64 6.52
C LYS A 195 7.55 24.12 7.97
N ASN A 196 7.50 25.45 8.16
CA ASN A 196 7.43 26.14 9.46
C ASN A 196 8.70 26.03 10.33
N MET A 197 9.85 25.68 9.74
CA MET A 197 11.15 25.63 10.44
C MET A 197 11.63 26.98 10.97
N ASP A 198 11.20 28.07 10.35
CA ASP A 198 11.44 29.43 10.84
C ASP A 198 10.73 29.69 12.18
N LYS A 199 9.47 29.22 12.31
CA LYS A 199 8.71 29.22 13.57
C LYS A 199 9.35 28.27 14.61
N ALA A 200 9.84 27.11 14.17
CA ALA A 200 10.54 26.15 15.03
C ALA A 200 11.84 26.76 15.62
N LEU A 201 12.72 27.29 14.78
CA LEU A 201 13.95 27.98 15.21
C LEU A 201 13.65 29.15 16.13
N PHE A 202 12.62 29.96 15.85
CA PHE A 202 12.18 31.06 16.72
C PHE A 202 11.81 30.60 18.13
N TYR A 203 11.17 29.44 18.27
CA TYR A 203 10.88 28.86 19.59
C TYR A 203 12.13 28.34 20.31
N LEU A 204 13.14 27.82 19.60
CA LEU A 204 14.44 27.51 20.20
C LEU A 204 15.15 28.77 20.72
N VAL A 205 15.22 29.84 19.91
CA VAL A 205 15.77 31.14 20.34
C VAL A 205 15.05 31.64 21.60
N THR A 206 13.72 31.60 21.58
CA THR A 206 12.89 32.02 22.73
C THR A 206 13.16 31.17 23.97
N ALA A 207 13.21 29.84 23.83
CA ALA A 207 13.42 28.93 24.94
C ALA A 207 14.84 29.04 25.54
N HIS A 208 15.89 29.00 24.72
CA HIS A 208 17.27 29.14 25.20
C HIS A 208 17.51 30.47 25.90
N ARG A 209 16.97 31.57 25.35
CA ARG A 209 17.08 32.90 25.95
C ARG A 209 16.42 32.99 27.32
N GLU A 210 15.24 32.40 27.50
CA GLU A 210 14.54 32.40 28.81
C GLU A 210 15.18 31.46 29.83
N LEU A 211 15.86 30.40 29.37
CA LEU A 211 16.76 29.56 30.16
C LEU A 211 18.12 30.23 30.49
N GLY A 212 18.37 31.44 30.00
CA GLY A 212 19.62 32.18 30.21
C GLY A 212 20.74 31.87 29.21
N ASN A 213 20.62 30.80 28.42
CA ASN A 213 21.60 30.32 27.43
C ASN A 213 21.69 31.26 26.21
N GLN A 214 22.35 32.42 26.35
CA GLN A 214 22.41 33.42 25.28
C GLN A 214 23.15 32.91 24.04
N ASP A 215 24.25 32.17 24.19
CA ASP A 215 25.08 31.73 23.07
C ASP A 215 24.28 30.83 22.10
N LYS A 216 23.56 29.84 22.63
CA LYS A 216 22.63 29.00 21.84
C LYS A 216 21.45 29.78 21.27
N SER A 217 20.93 30.77 22.00
CA SER A 217 19.88 31.67 21.49
C SER A 217 20.39 32.42 20.25
N ASP A 218 21.59 32.99 20.31
CA ASP A 218 22.14 33.78 19.22
C ASP A 218 22.65 32.91 18.06
N GLU A 219 23.11 31.69 18.32
CA GLU A 219 23.36 30.66 17.29
C GLU A 219 22.08 30.36 16.49
N TYR A 220 20.99 29.99 17.16
CA TYR A 220 19.71 29.71 16.50
C TYR A 220 19.11 30.95 15.82
N LEU A 221 19.38 32.16 16.32
CA LEU A 221 18.94 33.42 15.70
C LEU A 221 19.74 33.76 14.43
N GLN A 222 21.06 33.55 14.45
CA GLN A 222 21.90 33.65 13.26
C GLN A 222 21.45 32.64 12.20
N ARG A 223 21.19 31.39 12.62
CA ARG A 223 20.67 30.33 11.76
C ARG A 223 19.33 30.72 11.12
N LEU A 224 18.36 31.17 11.93
CA LEU A 224 17.05 31.66 11.47
C LEU A 224 17.17 32.79 10.45
N ARG A 225 18.10 33.74 10.66
CA ARG A 225 18.34 34.86 9.73
C ARG A 225 18.99 34.43 8.43
N ARG A 226 19.93 33.48 8.48
CA ARG A 226 20.62 32.92 7.31
C ARG A 226 19.68 32.08 6.43
N GLU A 227 18.93 31.16 7.04
CA GLU A 227 18.08 30.21 6.32
C GLU A 227 16.71 30.81 5.94
N TYR A 228 16.17 31.75 6.73
CA TYR A 228 14.84 32.33 6.52
C TYR A 228 14.82 33.87 6.59
N PRO A 229 15.65 34.60 5.79
CA PRO A 229 15.77 36.07 5.85
C PRO A 229 14.47 36.84 5.53
N LYS A 230 13.52 36.20 4.84
CA LYS A 230 12.19 36.77 4.53
C LYS A 230 11.11 36.47 5.58
N SER A 231 11.41 35.63 6.59
CA SER A 231 10.44 35.26 7.64
C SER A 231 10.12 36.44 8.57
N ILE A 232 8.88 36.48 9.06
CA ILE A 232 8.44 37.39 10.13
C ILE A 232 9.27 37.19 11.42
N TYR A 233 9.69 35.96 11.72
CA TYR A 233 10.42 35.64 12.94
C TYR A 233 11.89 36.10 12.87
N SER A 234 12.52 36.00 11.69
CA SER A 234 13.89 36.47 11.43
C SER A 234 14.08 37.98 11.72
N ARG A 235 13.03 38.77 11.42
CA ARG A 235 12.95 40.21 11.67
C ARG A 235 12.49 40.56 13.09
N SER A 236 11.95 39.62 13.85
CA SER A 236 11.39 39.90 15.17
C SER A 236 12.48 40.37 16.15
N THR A 237 12.27 41.53 16.75
CA THR A 237 13.20 42.11 17.73
C THR A 237 12.89 41.60 19.13
N ILE A 238 13.35 40.37 19.41
CA ILE A 238 13.22 39.67 20.72
C ILE A 238 13.80 40.52 21.89
N ARG A 239 14.52 41.62 21.62
CA ARG A 239 14.94 42.68 22.57
C ARG A 239 13.87 43.05 23.62
N GLN A 240 12.58 43.16 23.28
CA GLN A 240 11.51 43.63 24.20
C GLN A 240 11.05 42.64 25.30
N ARG A 241 11.97 41.83 25.86
CA ARG A 241 11.76 41.14 27.15
C ARG A 241 12.78 41.49 28.24
N LYS A 242 13.86 42.20 27.92
CA LYS A 242 14.76 42.74 28.97
C LYS A 242 14.00 43.80 29.79
N THR A 243 13.17 44.61 29.13
CA THR A 243 12.18 45.50 29.74
C THR A 243 11.21 44.75 30.65
N LEU A 244 10.56 43.68 30.18
CA LEU A 244 9.56 42.96 30.99
C LEU A 244 10.12 42.29 32.27
N LYS A 245 11.39 41.87 32.26
CA LYS A 245 12.07 41.36 33.47
C LYS A 245 12.52 42.51 34.38
N MET A 246 13.13 43.57 33.86
CA MET A 246 13.57 44.73 34.66
C MET A 246 12.39 45.49 35.28
N VAL A 247 11.31 45.77 34.53
CA VAL A 247 10.09 46.40 35.07
C VAL A 247 9.51 45.58 36.23
N ARG A 248 9.51 44.25 36.15
CA ARG A 248 9.02 43.39 37.23
C ARG A 248 9.97 43.32 38.45
N GLU A 249 11.24 43.65 38.28
CA GLU A 249 12.21 43.83 39.38
C GLU A 249 12.16 45.25 39.97
N GLU A 250 11.84 46.27 39.17
CA GLU A 250 11.61 47.65 39.59
C GLU A 250 10.29 47.77 40.35
N GLU A 251 9.19 47.21 39.84
CA GLU A 251 7.91 47.06 40.54
C GLU A 251 8.13 46.40 41.92
N ARG A 252 8.89 45.30 41.98
CA ARG A 252 9.24 44.61 43.24
C ARG A 252 10.06 45.46 44.23
N LYS A 253 10.83 46.44 43.75
CA LYS A 253 11.57 47.38 44.60
C LYS A 253 10.71 48.57 45.03
N VAL A 254 9.78 49.01 44.17
CA VAL A 254 8.85 50.12 44.45
C VAL A 254 7.74 49.69 45.43
N THR A 255 7.26 48.45 45.38
CA THR A 255 6.23 47.94 46.30
C THR A 255 6.76 47.53 47.69
N SER A 256 7.89 48.08 48.14
CA SER A 256 8.49 47.76 49.44
C SER A 256 8.83 49.00 50.30
N PRO A 257 7.87 49.89 50.62
CA PRO A 257 8.02 50.82 51.74
C PRO A 257 8.04 50.02 53.05
N GLY A 258 9.09 50.16 53.85
CA GLY A 258 9.26 49.41 55.10
C GLY A 258 8.56 50.07 56.29
N THR A 259 8.09 49.25 57.23
CA THR A 259 7.73 49.67 58.58
C THR A 259 8.35 48.70 59.59
N ALA A 260 9.13 49.22 60.53
CA ALA A 260 9.66 48.46 61.66
C ALA A 260 9.20 49.12 62.97
N ALA A 261 8.34 48.45 63.74
CA ALA A 261 7.99 48.86 65.10
C ALA A 261 7.38 47.71 65.96
N VAL A 262 8.19 47.19 66.90
CA VAL A 262 7.93 47.11 68.36
C VAL A 262 6.71 46.31 68.93
N SER A 263 7.05 45.48 69.94
CA SER A 263 6.31 45.01 71.15
C SER A 263 5.15 43.99 71.14
N GLU A 264 5.43 42.87 71.83
CA GLU A 264 4.74 42.30 73.02
C GLU A 264 3.38 41.56 73.00
N SER A 265 3.45 40.29 73.44
CA SER A 265 2.44 39.52 74.21
C SER A 265 1.11 39.16 73.48
N ARG A 266 0.33 38.14 73.86
CA ARG A 266 0.16 37.39 75.12
C ARG A 266 -0.43 35.98 74.82
N ALA A 267 -0.37 35.05 75.76
CA ALA A 267 -0.85 33.67 75.60
C ALA A 267 -2.31 33.42 76.08
N ALA A 268 -2.79 32.19 75.78
CA ALA A 268 -3.84 31.40 76.46
C ALA A 268 -5.29 31.33 75.89
N ALA A 269 -5.56 30.20 75.23
CA ALA A 269 -6.56 29.17 75.61
C ALA A 269 -8.09 29.33 75.37
N ALA A 270 -8.75 28.14 75.42
CA ALA A 270 -10.18 27.82 75.48
C ALA A 270 -11.06 27.84 74.20
N GLY A 271 -11.89 26.79 74.07
CA GLY A 271 -13.13 26.72 73.25
C GLY A 271 -14.35 26.65 74.19
N PRO A 272 -15.45 25.88 73.92
CA PRO A 272 -15.74 25.01 72.75
C PRO A 272 -17.20 25.12 72.21
N ALA A 273 -17.56 24.26 71.22
CA ALA A 273 -18.93 23.72 70.97
C ALA A 273 -20.07 24.70 70.50
N ARG A 274 -21.22 24.30 69.92
CA ARG A 274 -21.68 23.09 69.16
C ARG A 274 -23.15 23.32 68.70
N VAL A 275 -23.53 23.04 67.45
CA VAL A 275 -24.89 22.56 67.06
C VAL A 275 -24.91 21.85 65.69
N SER A 276 -25.95 21.04 65.48
CA SER A 276 -26.34 20.26 64.27
C SER A 276 -27.89 20.34 64.15
N PRO A 277 -28.66 19.69 63.21
CA PRO A 277 -28.47 18.43 62.46
C PRO A 277 -28.64 18.62 60.92
N TRP A 278 -28.76 17.63 60.00
CA TRP A 278 -29.28 16.24 59.99
C TRP A 278 -28.90 15.50 58.68
N ALA A 279 -29.20 14.22 58.41
CA ALA A 279 -29.07 13.00 59.24
C ALA A 279 -29.23 11.65 58.46
N THR A 280 -30.02 11.56 57.38
CA THR A 280 -30.48 10.26 56.78
C THR A 280 -29.91 10.00 55.36
N GLY A 281 -29.61 8.75 54.94
CA GLY A 281 -29.78 7.45 55.61
C GLY A 281 -28.85 6.35 55.06
N VAL A 282 -28.91 5.15 55.66
CA VAL A 282 -27.87 4.08 55.69
C VAL A 282 -28.58 2.73 55.38
N PRO A 283 -27.97 1.75 54.64
CA PRO A 283 -27.14 0.72 55.29
C PRO A 283 -25.91 0.20 54.52
N VAL A 284 -25.07 -0.53 55.26
CA VAL A 284 -23.77 -1.12 54.88
C VAL A 284 -23.74 -2.60 55.27
N ALA A 285 -22.98 -3.42 54.52
CA ALA A 285 -22.49 -4.75 54.92
C ALA A 285 -21.19 -5.03 54.14
N SER A 286 -20.12 -5.63 54.68
CA SER A 286 -19.82 -6.07 56.05
C SER A 286 -18.28 -6.12 56.29
N ALA A 287 -17.86 -6.54 57.49
CA ALA A 287 -16.46 -6.66 57.97
C ALA A 287 -15.56 -7.61 57.10
N THR A 288 -14.23 -7.72 57.26
CA THR A 288 -13.44 -7.69 58.52
C THR A 288 -11.94 -7.37 58.30
N THR A 289 -11.22 -7.09 59.41
CA THR A 289 -9.75 -6.99 59.64
C THR A 289 -8.91 -8.08 58.93
N SER A 290 -7.60 -7.97 58.65
CA SER A 290 -6.48 -7.08 59.10
C SER A 290 -5.36 -7.10 58.00
N THR A 291 -4.14 -6.54 58.05
CA THR A 291 -3.25 -5.94 59.08
C THR A 291 -2.31 -4.90 58.42
N ALA A 292 -1.56 -4.10 59.21
CA ALA A 292 -0.43 -3.26 58.71
C ALA A 292 0.92 -4.03 58.71
N PRO A 293 2.01 -3.53 58.08
CA PRO A 293 2.72 -2.34 58.57
C PRO A 293 2.96 -1.24 57.50
N ALA A 294 3.50 -0.10 57.93
CA ALA A 294 3.82 1.03 57.07
C ALA A 294 5.14 0.85 56.31
N ALA A 295 5.23 1.44 55.11
CA ALA A 295 6.46 1.70 54.38
C ALA A 295 6.39 3.12 53.79
N GLU A 296 7.47 3.88 53.95
CA GLU A 296 7.56 5.27 53.47
C GLU A 296 7.51 5.30 51.93
N THR A 297 6.55 6.03 51.35
CA THR A 297 6.49 6.24 49.90
C THR A 297 6.77 7.70 49.58
N THR A 298 8.05 8.00 49.35
CA THR A 298 8.49 9.29 48.82
C THR A 298 7.80 9.56 47.48
N ALA A 299 7.19 10.75 47.31
CA ALA A 299 6.40 11.07 46.13
C ALA A 299 7.27 11.20 44.86
N GLN A 300 7.52 10.08 44.19
CA GLN A 300 8.19 10.07 42.89
C GLN A 300 7.21 10.48 41.78
N THR A 301 7.49 11.62 41.14
CA THR A 301 6.83 12.04 39.90
C THR A 301 6.96 10.92 38.85
N PRO A 302 5.88 10.47 38.18
CA PRO A 302 5.94 9.34 37.27
C PRO A 302 6.82 9.64 36.05
N GLN A 303 8.05 9.13 36.07
CA GLN A 303 9.01 9.26 34.99
C GLN A 303 8.52 8.47 33.78
N TYR A 304 8.03 9.18 32.75
CA TYR A 304 7.57 8.57 31.51
C TYR A 304 8.73 7.89 30.77
N ALA A 305 8.90 6.59 31.00
CA ALA A 305 9.85 5.74 30.30
C ALA A 305 9.38 5.53 28.86
N GLU A 306 9.75 6.45 27.97
CA GLU A 306 9.40 6.38 26.55
C GLU A 306 10.00 5.12 25.92
N ARG A 307 9.15 4.12 25.66
CA ARG A 307 9.55 2.90 24.95
C ARG A 307 10.08 3.29 23.58
N LYS A 308 11.38 3.08 23.34
CA LYS A 308 12.03 3.29 22.03
C LYS A 308 11.23 2.57 20.94
N LYS A 309 10.44 3.33 20.18
CA LYS A 309 9.82 2.86 18.93
C LYS A 309 10.94 2.56 17.94
N LYS A 310 10.74 1.59 17.03
CA LYS A 310 11.64 1.42 15.89
C LYS A 310 11.69 2.73 15.12
N GLU A 311 12.89 3.27 14.97
CA GLU A 311 13.12 4.48 14.19
C GLU A 311 12.99 4.13 12.71
N ILE A 312 12.09 4.82 12.00
CA ILE A 312 11.88 4.66 10.57
C ILE A 312 12.82 5.66 9.91
N ASP A 313 13.82 5.18 9.17
CA ASP A 313 14.68 6.07 8.42
C ASP A 313 13.90 6.70 7.25
N LEU A 314 13.64 8.00 7.35
CA LEU A 314 12.89 8.77 6.36
C LEU A 314 13.78 9.33 5.25
N ARG A 315 15.11 9.23 5.41
CA ARG A 315 16.07 9.70 4.41
C ARG A 315 15.80 9.00 3.06
N PRO A 316 16.10 9.66 1.93
CA PRO A 316 16.28 8.93 0.68
C PRO A 316 17.35 7.84 0.89
N PRO A 317 17.21 6.64 0.30
CA PRO A 317 18.34 5.73 0.24
C PRO A 317 19.48 6.44 -0.47
N GLU A 318 20.69 6.40 0.11
CA GLU A 318 21.88 6.88 -0.59
C GLU A 318 22.01 6.13 -1.92
N PRO A 319 22.44 6.79 -3.01
CA PRO A 319 22.68 6.11 -4.27
C PRO A 319 23.76 5.05 -4.05
N GLY A 320 23.33 3.78 -4.05
CA GLY A 320 24.22 2.63 -3.84
C GLY A 320 25.40 2.69 -4.80
N PRO A 321 26.59 2.21 -4.38
CA PRO A 321 27.86 2.49 -5.05
C PRO A 321 27.75 2.21 -6.54
N VAL A 322 27.89 3.28 -7.34
CA VAL A 322 27.74 3.22 -8.79
C VAL A 322 28.75 2.22 -9.33
N ALA A 323 28.26 1.15 -9.96
CA ALA A 323 29.10 0.13 -10.55
C ALA A 323 30.10 0.81 -11.50
N GLN A 324 31.39 0.62 -11.21
CA GLN A 324 32.44 1.52 -11.69
C GLN A 324 32.48 1.59 -13.21
N ALA A 325 32.43 2.81 -13.76
CA ALA A 325 32.73 3.04 -15.16
C ALA A 325 34.19 2.64 -15.43
N SER A 326 34.39 1.89 -16.51
CA SER A 326 35.70 1.40 -16.96
C SER A 326 35.59 1.01 -18.44
N PRO A 327 36.61 1.30 -19.26
CA PRO A 327 36.88 2.68 -19.67
C PRO A 327 36.65 2.86 -21.18
N GLU A 328 36.68 4.11 -21.67
CA GLU A 328 36.92 4.34 -23.10
C GLU A 328 38.33 3.86 -23.48
N PRO A 329 38.48 3.27 -24.67
CA PRO A 329 39.61 3.71 -25.50
C PRO A 329 39.25 3.98 -26.97
N VAL A 330 39.78 5.11 -27.46
CA VAL A 330 40.30 5.32 -28.81
C VAL A 330 39.31 5.38 -30.00
N LYS A 331 39.26 6.58 -30.60
CA LYS A 331 38.72 6.82 -31.95
C LYS A 331 39.63 6.18 -33.00
N VAL A 332 39.04 5.62 -34.07
CA VAL A 332 39.73 5.36 -35.34
C VAL A 332 38.93 6.05 -36.45
N ALA A 333 39.61 6.57 -37.48
CA ALA A 333 39.02 7.43 -38.49
C ALA A 333 38.24 6.68 -39.58
N ALA A 334 37.41 7.42 -40.33
CA ALA A 334 36.57 6.89 -41.40
C ALA A 334 37.36 6.62 -42.71
N VAL A 335 36.84 5.69 -43.50
CA VAL A 335 37.01 5.62 -44.96
C VAL A 335 35.60 5.43 -45.57
N GLU A 336 35.44 5.80 -46.84
CA GLU A 336 34.18 6.26 -47.42
C GLU A 336 33.71 5.38 -48.61
N THR A 337 32.48 5.61 -49.10
CA THR A 337 31.85 5.01 -50.30
C THR A 337 31.43 3.52 -50.16
N ALA A 338 30.42 2.98 -50.88
CA ALA A 338 29.53 3.54 -51.90
C ALA A 338 28.09 2.96 -51.84
N ARG A 339 27.14 3.66 -52.45
CA ARG A 339 25.87 3.16 -53.04
C ARG A 339 26.06 3.14 -54.59
N PRO A 340 25.24 2.46 -55.43
CA PRO A 340 23.78 2.24 -55.30
C PRO A 340 23.32 0.76 -55.52
N ALA A 341 22.04 0.42 -55.31
CA ALA A 341 20.99 0.06 -56.31
C ALA A 341 21.37 -1.07 -57.30
N ASP A 342 20.52 -2.04 -57.67
CA ASP A 342 19.07 -1.97 -57.96
C ASP A 342 18.30 -3.27 -57.64
N THR A 343 16.98 -3.30 -57.93
CA THR A 343 16.15 -4.52 -58.02
C THR A 343 15.75 -4.75 -59.48
N PRO A 344 15.58 -6.01 -59.94
CA PRO A 344 14.23 -6.38 -60.40
C PRO A 344 13.80 -7.83 -60.06
N ALA A 345 12.55 -8.13 -60.39
CA ALA A 345 11.77 -9.27 -59.91
C ALA A 345 11.90 -10.58 -60.72
N ALA A 346 11.53 -11.68 -60.04
CA ALA A 346 10.84 -12.88 -60.56
C ALA A 346 11.52 -13.83 -61.57
N VAL A 347 11.28 -15.14 -61.39
CA VAL A 347 10.55 -16.05 -62.32
C VAL A 347 10.52 -17.49 -61.76
N THR A 348 9.53 -18.28 -62.17
CA THR A 348 9.11 -19.59 -61.63
C THR A 348 9.78 -20.84 -62.20
N SER A 349 9.98 -21.87 -61.37
CA SER A 349 9.71 -23.30 -61.67
C SER A 349 9.76 -24.12 -60.35
N LYS A 350 8.92 -25.11 -59.98
CA LYS A 350 8.06 -26.15 -60.61
C LYS A 350 8.75 -27.46 -61.07
N THR A 351 8.85 -28.40 -60.12
CA THR A 351 8.73 -29.88 -60.27
C THR A 351 8.13 -30.39 -58.93
N LYS A 352 6.90 -30.95 -58.85
CA LYS A 352 6.50 -32.38 -59.04
C LYS A 352 7.27 -33.35 -58.12
N GLU A 353 6.59 -34.01 -57.17
CA GLU A 353 5.98 -35.37 -57.27
C GLU A 353 7.05 -36.49 -57.28
N GLU A 354 6.94 -37.64 -56.60
CA GLU A 354 5.94 -38.31 -55.73
C GLU A 354 6.72 -38.93 -54.52
N GLY A 355 6.20 -39.50 -53.44
CA GLY A 355 4.99 -40.27 -53.16
C GLY A 355 5.42 -41.56 -52.43
N GLY A 356 5.09 -41.75 -51.15
CA GLY A 356 5.59 -42.90 -50.38
C GLY A 356 5.04 -43.01 -48.95
N LYS A 357 4.31 -44.11 -48.70
CA LYS A 357 3.75 -44.55 -47.40
C LYS A 357 3.38 -46.05 -47.52
N PRO A 358 3.21 -46.79 -46.41
CA PRO A 358 3.78 -46.61 -45.06
C PRO A 358 4.58 -47.85 -44.63
N LEU A 359 5.19 -47.81 -43.45
CA LEU A 359 5.46 -49.01 -42.64
C LEU A 359 5.56 -48.61 -41.17
N GLU A 360 4.91 -49.37 -40.29
CA GLU A 360 5.06 -49.25 -38.84
C GLU A 360 6.13 -50.23 -38.37
N ASP A 361 7.00 -49.80 -37.45
CA ASP A 361 7.39 -50.65 -36.33
C ASP A 361 7.66 -49.79 -35.08
N THR A 362 7.76 -50.43 -33.94
CA THR A 362 7.47 -49.87 -32.63
C THR A 362 8.73 -49.65 -31.80
N SER A 363 8.79 -48.49 -31.13
CA SER A 363 9.60 -48.35 -29.92
C SER A 363 8.97 -47.33 -28.96
N LYS A 364 8.66 -47.79 -27.75
CA LYS A 364 8.11 -46.94 -26.67
C LYS A 364 9.26 -46.26 -25.92
N ALA A 365 9.44 -44.96 -26.10
CA ALA A 365 10.24 -44.12 -25.21
C ALA A 365 9.34 -43.12 -24.47
N LYS A 366 9.52 -42.99 -23.15
CA LYS A 366 8.67 -42.20 -22.25
C LYS A 366 8.73 -40.69 -22.53
N GLY A 367 7.57 -40.04 -22.46
CA GLY A 367 7.41 -38.79 -21.74
C GLY A 367 8.06 -37.54 -22.32
N THR A 368 7.55 -37.04 -23.43
CA THR A 368 7.69 -35.62 -23.79
C THR A 368 6.54 -34.81 -23.21
N ASP A 369 6.86 -33.73 -22.49
CA ASP A 369 5.85 -32.76 -22.04
C ASP A 369 5.17 -32.12 -23.25
N LYS A 370 3.84 -32.03 -23.24
CA LYS A 370 3.09 -31.51 -24.39
C LYS A 370 3.31 -30.01 -24.59
N ALA A 371 3.36 -29.64 -25.87
CA ALA A 371 3.41 -28.27 -26.39
C ALA A 371 2.36 -27.35 -25.75
N LEU A 372 2.66 -26.04 -25.70
CA LEU A 372 1.72 -25.04 -25.18
C LEU A 372 0.60 -24.73 -26.20
N GLY A 373 -0.36 -25.64 -26.34
CA GLY A 373 -1.68 -25.34 -26.93
C GLY A 373 -2.44 -24.36 -26.03
N PHE A 374 -2.10 -23.07 -26.09
CA PHE A 374 -2.56 -22.06 -25.11
C PHE A 374 -4.07 -21.85 -25.13
N LEU A 375 -4.70 -21.80 -26.32
CA LEU A 375 -6.12 -21.51 -26.51
C LEU A 375 -6.85 -22.75 -27.07
N ASP A 376 -7.90 -23.22 -26.39
CA ASP A 376 -8.78 -24.26 -26.92
C ASP A 376 -10.00 -23.62 -27.56
N ARG A 377 -10.00 -23.49 -28.90
CA ARG A 377 -11.11 -22.88 -29.67
C ARG A 377 -12.47 -23.57 -29.44
N LYS A 378 -12.52 -24.77 -28.88
CA LYS A 378 -13.77 -25.49 -28.57
C LYS A 378 -14.35 -25.13 -27.20
N LYS A 379 -13.65 -24.35 -26.38
CA LYS A 379 -14.07 -23.95 -25.03
C LYS A 379 -14.35 -22.44 -24.96
N PRO A 380 -15.42 -22.00 -24.27
CA PRO A 380 -15.69 -20.59 -24.10
C PRO A 380 -14.57 -19.89 -23.32
N ILE A 381 -14.40 -18.59 -23.58
CA ILE A 381 -13.47 -17.71 -22.87
C ILE A 381 -14.27 -16.64 -22.12
N ASP A 382 -14.21 -16.69 -20.78
CA ASP A 382 -14.91 -15.77 -19.90
C ASP A 382 -14.00 -14.55 -19.65
N ILE A 383 -14.36 -13.37 -20.15
CA ILE A 383 -13.60 -12.12 -19.93
C ILE A 383 -14.38 -11.20 -18.99
N VAL A 384 -13.73 -10.78 -17.90
CA VAL A 384 -14.29 -9.93 -16.86
C VAL A 384 -13.42 -8.70 -16.66
N SER A 385 -14.03 -7.54 -16.39
CA SER A 385 -13.35 -6.28 -16.09
C SER A 385 -14.24 -5.35 -15.25
N ASP A 386 -13.69 -4.24 -14.77
CA ASP A 386 -14.47 -3.18 -14.11
C ASP A 386 -15.38 -2.42 -15.11
N THR A 387 -14.95 -2.31 -16.37
CA THR A 387 -15.68 -1.67 -17.49
C THR A 387 -15.41 -2.38 -18.81
N MET A 388 -16.41 -2.41 -19.71
CA MET A 388 -16.28 -2.89 -21.09
C MET A 388 -17.00 -1.95 -22.07
N GLU A 389 -16.39 -1.71 -23.24
CA GLU A 389 -16.94 -0.91 -24.33
C GLU A 389 -16.92 -1.74 -25.62
N GLY A 390 -18.10 -1.97 -26.23
CA GLY A 390 -18.24 -2.76 -27.45
C GLY A 390 -18.37 -1.88 -28.69
N PHE A 391 -17.56 -2.14 -29.72
CA PHE A 391 -17.49 -1.36 -30.95
C PHE A 391 -18.00 -2.20 -32.14
N ASP A 392 -19.32 -2.36 -32.25
CA ASP A 392 -19.96 -3.28 -33.23
C ASP A 392 -19.52 -3.07 -34.69
N LYS A 393 -19.20 -1.83 -35.07
CA LYS A 393 -18.70 -1.46 -36.42
C LYS A 393 -17.27 -1.93 -36.69
N GLU A 394 -16.45 -1.97 -35.65
CA GLU A 394 -15.02 -2.32 -35.70
C GLU A 394 -14.77 -3.73 -35.14
N LYS A 395 -15.83 -4.43 -34.73
CA LYS A 395 -15.87 -5.82 -34.26
C LYS A 395 -14.87 -6.14 -33.15
N TYR A 396 -14.68 -5.22 -32.22
CA TYR A 396 -13.88 -5.47 -31.00
C TYR A 396 -14.57 -4.99 -29.73
N VAL A 397 -14.12 -5.53 -28.60
CA VAL A 397 -14.49 -5.10 -27.25
C VAL A 397 -13.25 -4.61 -26.52
N PHE A 398 -13.35 -3.44 -25.88
CA PHE A 398 -12.32 -2.87 -25.03
C PHE A 398 -12.68 -3.07 -23.57
N PHE A 399 -11.91 -3.91 -22.87
CA PHE A 399 -12.03 -4.20 -21.45
C PHE A 399 -11.02 -3.35 -20.66
N LYS A 400 -11.44 -2.76 -19.55
CA LYS A 400 -10.61 -1.85 -18.75
C LYS A 400 -10.90 -1.97 -17.26
N GLY A 401 -9.82 -1.97 -16.47
CA GLY A 401 -9.82 -2.12 -15.02
C GLY A 401 -9.86 -3.60 -14.61
N SER A 402 -8.79 -4.06 -13.95
CA SER A 402 -8.65 -5.41 -13.38
C SER A 402 -9.19 -6.53 -14.27
N VAL A 403 -8.73 -6.56 -15.53
CA VAL A 403 -9.22 -7.51 -16.52
C VAL A 403 -8.73 -8.92 -16.19
N VAL A 404 -9.64 -9.89 -16.22
CA VAL A 404 -9.36 -11.32 -16.09
C VAL A 404 -10.06 -12.06 -17.22
N ALA A 405 -9.29 -12.64 -18.15
CA ALA A 405 -9.81 -13.61 -19.11
C ALA A 405 -9.48 -15.02 -18.65
N ARG A 406 -10.46 -15.93 -18.64
CA ARG A 406 -10.30 -17.34 -18.29
C ARG A 406 -10.77 -18.23 -19.44
N GLN A 407 -9.96 -19.23 -19.80
CA GLN A 407 -10.38 -20.31 -20.70
C GLN A 407 -9.85 -21.63 -20.13
N ASP A 408 -10.73 -22.47 -19.60
CA ASP A 408 -10.37 -23.77 -18.99
C ASP A 408 -9.38 -23.64 -17.80
N ASP A 409 -8.10 -23.95 -18.03
CA ASP A 409 -6.96 -23.85 -17.10
C ASP A 409 -6.03 -22.64 -17.39
N LEU A 410 -6.34 -21.85 -18.42
CA LEU A 410 -5.69 -20.58 -18.74
C LEU A 410 -6.36 -19.43 -18.00
N TYR A 411 -5.54 -18.56 -17.39
CA TYR A 411 -5.94 -17.26 -16.87
C TYR A 411 -5.01 -16.17 -17.42
N ILE A 412 -5.57 -15.06 -17.89
CA ILE A 412 -4.84 -13.87 -18.33
C ILE A 412 -5.34 -12.67 -17.50
N TYR A 413 -4.44 -12.00 -16.79
CA TYR A 413 -4.69 -10.79 -16.02
C TYR A 413 -4.07 -9.59 -16.74
N SER A 414 -4.72 -8.42 -16.70
CA SER A 414 -4.15 -7.15 -17.20
C SER A 414 -4.91 -5.91 -16.71
N ASP A 415 -4.31 -4.72 -16.87
CA ASP A 415 -5.01 -3.45 -16.60
C ASP A 415 -6.09 -3.15 -17.65
N THR A 416 -5.82 -3.48 -18.92
CA THR A 416 -6.76 -3.37 -20.06
C THR A 416 -6.56 -4.51 -21.06
N MET A 417 -7.61 -4.86 -21.81
CA MET A 417 -7.56 -5.83 -22.91
C MET A 417 -8.42 -5.38 -24.09
N GLU A 418 -7.86 -5.40 -25.29
CA GLU A 418 -8.61 -5.29 -26.55
C GLU A 418 -8.89 -6.71 -27.07
N ALA A 419 -10.14 -7.05 -27.43
CA ALA A 419 -10.48 -8.35 -28.01
C ALA A 419 -11.23 -8.17 -29.34
N PHE A 420 -10.61 -8.58 -30.45
CA PHE A 420 -11.13 -8.48 -31.81
C PHE A 420 -11.81 -9.81 -32.19
N MET A 421 -13.06 -9.72 -32.63
CA MET A 421 -13.92 -10.85 -32.97
C MET A 421 -14.05 -11.00 -34.49
N SER A 422 -14.14 -12.24 -34.96
CA SER A 422 -14.40 -12.53 -36.37
C SER A 422 -15.78 -11.99 -36.80
N ALA A 423 -15.86 -11.49 -38.03
CA ALA A 423 -17.11 -10.96 -38.59
C ALA A 423 -18.18 -12.05 -38.73
N ASP A 424 -17.77 -13.29 -39.03
CA ASP A 424 -18.66 -14.40 -39.39
C ASP A 424 -18.98 -15.33 -38.21
N THR A 425 -18.01 -15.61 -37.33
CA THR A 425 -18.16 -16.59 -36.23
C THR A 425 -18.34 -15.97 -34.84
N ASN A 426 -18.03 -14.67 -34.69
CA ASN A 426 -17.82 -13.99 -33.39
C ASN A 426 -16.75 -14.65 -32.47
N GLU A 427 -15.92 -15.57 -32.97
CA GLU A 427 -14.75 -16.07 -32.22
C GLU A 427 -13.70 -14.96 -32.07
N ILE A 428 -12.93 -14.96 -30.98
CA ILE A 428 -11.82 -14.02 -30.80
C ILE A 428 -10.67 -14.41 -31.74
N GLU A 429 -10.43 -13.57 -32.75
CA GLU A 429 -9.30 -13.71 -33.68
C GLU A 429 -8.01 -13.16 -33.07
N LYS A 430 -8.09 -12.05 -32.33
CA LYS A 430 -6.93 -11.38 -31.74
C LYS A 430 -7.26 -10.77 -30.39
N ALA A 431 -6.31 -10.78 -29.47
CA ALA A 431 -6.43 -10.05 -28.21
C ALA A 431 -5.12 -9.31 -27.86
N ASN A 432 -5.22 -8.09 -27.34
CA ASN A 432 -4.08 -7.30 -26.87
C ASN A 432 -4.29 -6.97 -25.38
N ALA A 433 -3.62 -7.69 -24.48
CA ALA A 433 -3.57 -7.36 -23.06
C ALA A 433 -2.45 -6.34 -22.80
N LYS A 434 -2.71 -5.33 -21.96
CA LYS A 434 -1.76 -4.24 -21.65
C LYS A 434 -1.83 -3.85 -20.17
N GLY A 435 -0.65 -3.57 -19.59
CA GLY A 435 -0.47 -3.23 -18.18
C GLY A 435 -0.54 -4.46 -17.27
N ASN A 436 0.50 -4.65 -16.45
CA ASN A 436 0.63 -5.73 -15.45
C ASN A 436 0.15 -7.10 -15.97
N VAL A 437 0.63 -7.50 -17.15
CA VAL A 437 0.05 -8.61 -17.90
C VAL A 437 0.64 -9.92 -17.38
N ARG A 438 -0.22 -10.75 -16.76
CA ARG A 438 0.16 -12.05 -16.20
C ARG A 438 -0.67 -13.15 -16.81
N ILE A 439 -0.01 -14.18 -17.34
CA ILE A 439 -0.62 -15.38 -17.90
C ILE A 439 -0.29 -16.56 -16.97
N ILE A 440 -1.28 -17.36 -16.62
CA ILE A 440 -1.11 -18.62 -15.88
C ILE A 440 -1.72 -19.73 -16.74
N LYS A 441 -0.97 -20.81 -16.97
CA LYS A 441 -1.52 -22.06 -17.51
C LYS A 441 -0.88 -23.26 -16.82
N GLN A 442 -1.66 -24.03 -16.07
CA GLN A 442 -1.17 -25.15 -15.25
C GLN A 442 0.04 -24.75 -14.39
N ASN A 443 1.19 -25.42 -14.52
CA ASN A 443 2.44 -25.15 -13.79
C ASN A 443 3.38 -24.18 -14.54
N ARG A 444 2.84 -23.34 -15.44
CA ARG A 444 3.59 -22.36 -16.22
C ARG A 444 2.98 -20.97 -16.04
N THR A 445 3.83 -19.97 -15.83
CA THR A 445 3.43 -18.56 -15.68
C THR A 445 4.25 -17.67 -16.60
N ALA A 446 3.66 -16.59 -17.08
CA ALA A 446 4.37 -15.54 -17.80
C ALA A 446 3.94 -14.16 -17.29
N THR A 447 4.87 -13.21 -17.20
CA THR A 447 4.58 -11.80 -16.88
C THR A 447 5.27 -10.86 -17.86
N CYS A 448 4.59 -9.79 -18.28
CA CYS A 448 5.08 -8.82 -19.26
C CYS A 448 4.28 -7.50 -19.18
N LYS A 449 4.73 -6.45 -19.89
CA LYS A 449 3.97 -5.19 -19.98
C LYS A 449 2.78 -5.27 -20.93
N GLU A 450 2.92 -6.02 -22.01
CA GLU A 450 1.90 -6.21 -23.04
C GLU A 450 1.95 -7.65 -23.56
N ALA A 451 0.80 -8.25 -23.88
CA ALA A 451 0.72 -9.53 -24.58
C ALA A 451 -0.24 -9.43 -25.77
N PHE A 452 0.25 -9.80 -26.95
CA PHE A 452 -0.53 -9.85 -28.18
C PHE A 452 -0.78 -11.33 -28.51
N PHE A 453 -2.05 -11.70 -28.68
CA PHE A 453 -2.48 -13.04 -29.06
C PHE A 453 -3.08 -12.94 -30.47
N ASP A 454 -2.51 -13.64 -31.45
CA ASP A 454 -3.03 -13.73 -32.82
C ASP A 454 -3.46 -15.19 -33.06
N ASN A 455 -4.75 -15.46 -32.90
CA ASN A 455 -5.32 -16.81 -33.00
C ASN A 455 -5.23 -17.32 -34.46
N LEU A 456 -5.39 -16.43 -35.44
CA LEU A 456 -5.27 -16.75 -36.88
C LEU A 456 -3.89 -17.31 -37.22
N LYS A 457 -2.82 -16.65 -36.77
CA LYS A 457 -1.43 -17.14 -36.90
C LYS A 457 -1.07 -18.22 -35.89
N SER A 458 -1.85 -18.34 -34.82
CA SER A 458 -1.51 -19.14 -33.63
C SER A 458 -0.17 -18.67 -33.01
N GLU A 459 -0.01 -17.35 -32.90
CA GLU A 459 1.20 -16.66 -32.41
C GLU A 459 0.86 -15.86 -31.14
N ILE A 460 1.75 -15.90 -30.14
CA ILE A 460 1.64 -15.09 -28.91
C ILE A 460 2.94 -14.29 -28.76
N ILE A 461 2.83 -12.96 -28.61
CA ILE A 461 3.96 -12.05 -28.49
C ILE A 461 3.88 -11.31 -27.16
N LEU A 462 4.70 -11.70 -26.20
CA LEU A 462 4.87 -11.04 -24.92
C LEU A 462 5.93 -9.93 -25.06
N LYS A 463 5.64 -8.71 -24.63
CA LYS A 463 6.54 -7.55 -24.78
C LYS A 463 6.77 -6.79 -23.48
N GLY A 464 7.97 -6.25 -23.35
CA GLY A 464 8.42 -5.40 -22.26
C GLY A 464 8.74 -6.21 -21.01
N ASN A 465 10.02 -6.56 -20.82
CA ASN A 465 10.51 -7.38 -19.70
C ASN A 465 9.72 -8.68 -19.54
N ALA A 466 9.50 -9.41 -20.64
CA ALA A 466 8.78 -10.68 -20.63
C ALA A 466 9.57 -11.75 -19.87
N VAL A 467 8.94 -12.32 -18.84
CA VAL A 467 9.47 -13.40 -18.02
C VAL A 467 8.52 -14.58 -18.12
N VAL A 468 9.03 -15.77 -18.50
CA VAL A 468 8.27 -17.02 -18.54
C VAL A 468 8.91 -18.02 -17.58
N THR A 469 8.11 -18.65 -16.73
CA THR A 469 8.54 -19.67 -15.76
C THR A 469 7.77 -20.97 -15.99
N SER A 470 8.48 -22.10 -15.98
CA SER A 470 7.90 -23.45 -16.14
C SER A 470 8.47 -24.37 -15.08
N GLY A 471 7.72 -24.59 -14.00
CA GLY A 471 8.22 -25.30 -12.81
C GLY A 471 9.41 -24.57 -12.17
N LYS A 472 10.64 -25.03 -12.45
CA LYS A 472 11.89 -24.38 -12.00
C LYS A 472 12.54 -23.53 -13.08
N ASP A 473 12.25 -23.80 -14.35
CA ASP A 473 12.97 -23.20 -15.48
C ASP A 473 12.44 -21.78 -15.74
N LYS A 474 13.36 -20.85 -16.07
CA LYS A 474 13.04 -19.43 -16.23
C LYS A 474 13.66 -18.85 -17.50
N VAL A 475 12.85 -18.14 -18.26
CA VAL A 475 13.22 -17.43 -19.50
C VAL A 475 12.93 -15.94 -19.31
N GLU A 476 13.88 -15.08 -19.67
CA GLU A 476 13.80 -13.63 -19.51
C GLU A 476 14.23 -12.92 -20.82
N GLY A 477 13.43 -11.98 -21.33
CA GLY A 477 13.73 -11.22 -22.55
C GLY A 477 12.91 -9.92 -22.67
N ASP A 478 13.16 -9.12 -23.71
CA ASP A 478 12.34 -7.92 -23.99
C ASP A 478 11.09 -8.28 -24.78
N VAL A 479 11.22 -9.20 -25.72
CA VAL A 479 10.12 -9.79 -26.49
C VAL A 479 10.27 -11.31 -26.46
N VAL A 480 9.20 -12.01 -26.10
CA VAL A 480 9.09 -13.47 -26.22
C VAL A 480 7.94 -13.76 -27.17
N THR A 481 8.26 -14.22 -28.37
CA THR A 481 7.28 -14.72 -29.33
C THR A 481 7.18 -16.24 -29.19
N TYR A 482 5.96 -16.77 -29.23
CA TYR A 482 5.69 -18.20 -29.15
C TYR A 482 4.72 -18.63 -30.27
N TYR A 483 5.16 -19.62 -31.05
CA TYR A 483 4.42 -20.20 -32.18
C TYR A 483 3.73 -21.49 -31.76
N VAL A 484 2.43 -21.41 -31.50
CA VAL A 484 1.63 -22.49 -30.89
C VAL A 484 1.62 -23.76 -31.73
N ASN A 485 1.55 -23.62 -33.06
CA ASN A 485 1.51 -24.75 -33.99
C ASN A 485 2.89 -25.39 -34.25
N GLU A 486 3.98 -24.73 -33.82
CA GLU A 486 5.36 -25.15 -34.09
C GLU A 486 6.12 -25.51 -32.79
N ASP A 487 5.47 -25.41 -31.62
CA ASP A 487 6.06 -25.52 -30.27
C ASP A 487 7.34 -24.69 -30.06
N ARG A 488 7.48 -23.59 -30.82
CA ARG A 488 8.71 -22.79 -30.89
C ARG A 488 8.58 -21.48 -30.12
N ALA A 489 9.42 -21.29 -29.11
CA ALA A 489 9.69 -19.98 -28.52
C ALA A 489 10.86 -19.28 -29.23
N VAL A 490 10.73 -17.98 -29.49
CA VAL A 490 11.80 -17.09 -29.98
C VAL A 490 11.91 -15.92 -29.00
N VAL A 491 13.08 -15.78 -28.38
CA VAL A 491 13.35 -14.72 -27.39
C VAL A 491 14.26 -13.67 -28.01
N THR A 492 13.75 -12.44 -28.14
CA THR A 492 14.48 -11.30 -28.68
C THR A 492 14.72 -10.29 -27.57
N ALA A 493 15.96 -9.82 -27.47
CA ALA A 493 16.31 -8.66 -26.64
C ALA A 493 16.53 -7.44 -27.54
N GLU A 494 16.23 -6.24 -27.06
CA GLU A 494 16.61 -5.01 -27.77
C GLU A 494 18.14 -4.80 -27.71
N LYS A 495 18.65 -3.94 -28.60
CA LYS A 495 20.08 -3.82 -28.99
C LYS A 495 21.10 -3.51 -27.88
N SER A 496 20.69 -3.42 -26.61
CA SER A 496 21.54 -3.18 -25.43
C SER A 496 21.39 -4.25 -24.33
N LYS A 497 20.53 -5.26 -24.51
CA LYS A 497 20.25 -6.33 -23.53
C LYS A 497 20.61 -7.71 -24.09
N LYS A 498 20.68 -8.71 -23.20
CA LYS A 498 20.86 -10.13 -23.55
C LYS A 498 19.63 -10.90 -23.08
N ALA A 499 19.09 -11.77 -23.94
CA ALA A 499 18.14 -12.79 -23.52
C ALA A 499 18.80 -13.75 -22.51
N LYS A 500 18.05 -14.23 -21.52
CA LYS A 500 18.57 -15.12 -20.48
C LYS A 500 17.64 -16.31 -20.28
N VAL A 501 18.22 -17.49 -20.20
CA VAL A 501 17.54 -18.75 -19.93
C VAL A 501 18.24 -19.42 -18.75
N THR A 502 17.47 -19.97 -17.82
CA THR A 502 17.95 -20.71 -16.64
C THR A 502 17.18 -22.01 -16.58
N ILE A 503 17.85 -23.13 -16.85
CA ILE A 503 17.26 -24.48 -16.84
C ILE A 503 17.87 -25.27 -15.68
N TYR A 504 17.04 -25.98 -14.93
CA TYR A 504 17.45 -26.84 -13.82
C TYR A 504 17.30 -28.31 -14.23
N PRO A 505 18.40 -29.09 -14.30
CA PRO A 505 18.30 -30.50 -14.65
C PRO A 505 17.45 -31.26 -13.61
N GLN A 506 16.49 -32.04 -14.10
CA GLN A 506 15.77 -33.01 -13.29
C GLN A 506 16.78 -34.05 -12.77
N LYS A 507 16.72 -34.38 -11.47
CA LYS A 507 17.36 -35.60 -10.98
C LYS A 507 16.40 -36.76 -11.22
N ASN A 508 16.83 -37.70 -12.05
CA ASN A 508 16.22 -39.03 -12.16
C ASN A 508 16.43 -39.84 -10.88
#